data_AF-A0AAE5XKC5-F1
#
_entry.id   AF-A0AAE5XKC5-F1
#
_cell.length_a   1.000
_cell.length_b   1.000
_cell.length_c   1.000
_cell.angle_alpha   90.00
_cell.angle_beta   90.00
_cell.angle_gamma   90.00
#
_symmetry.space_group_name_H-M   'P 1'
#
loop_
_entity.id
_entity.type
_entity.pdbx_description
1 polymer ?
#
loop_
_entity_poly.entity_id
_entity_poly.type
_entity_poly.pdbx_seq_one_letter_code
_entity_poly.pdbx_strand_id
1 'polypeptide(L)'
;MFEFFKRKSTNKQREKKSEAEHVDTRSLEQPVWIEVGEGNPFDAPILDIRCITLKIIATTADKSIAENYVASRADDGRRYIDQVIEGGKEIPCDIHYRHGGEQLEGIVSKAESMDVKWDIYAFGEWFYFVRSWTSVLMYKVHYQNTGSELILDRIVAADTDDPNLLRQNIHSLIMTHALNSPWPYTIPASLKSASASDIALMLFSQFGCKATLATFANSMDIQLLTWQ
;
A
#
# COMPACT_ATOMS: atom_id res chain seq x y z
N MET A 1 -39.53 -27.52 -36.72
CA MET A 1 -40.38 -26.31 -36.78
C MET A 1 -40.69 -25.93 -35.33
N PHE A 2 -40.63 -24.63 -34.98
CA PHE A 2 -40.52 -24.01 -33.63
C PHE A 2 -39.07 -23.73 -33.21
N GLU A 3 -38.41 -22.69 -33.75
CA GLU A 3 -38.51 -21.24 -33.43
C GLU A 3 -37.80 -20.85 -32.11
N PHE A 4 -36.51 -20.57 -32.28
CA PHE A 4 -35.78 -19.40 -31.77
C PHE A 4 -36.46 -18.56 -30.66
N PHE A 5 -35.95 -18.65 -29.43
CA PHE A 5 -35.99 -17.53 -28.48
C PHE A 5 -34.58 -17.00 -28.23
N LYS A 6 -34.26 -15.91 -28.93
CA LYS A 6 -33.18 -14.98 -28.59
C LYS A 6 -33.45 -14.41 -27.21
N ARG A 7 -32.66 -14.81 -26.20
CA ARG A 7 -32.52 -14.03 -24.97
C ARG A 7 -31.19 -13.27 -25.06
N LYS A 8 -31.30 -11.98 -25.42
CA LYS A 8 -30.21 -11.01 -25.32
C LYS A 8 -29.71 -11.04 -23.86
N SER A 9 -28.48 -11.50 -23.64
CA SER A 9 -27.77 -11.28 -22.40
C SER A 9 -27.38 -9.81 -22.37
N THR A 10 -28.22 -8.99 -21.74
CA THR A 10 -27.89 -7.61 -21.42
C THR A 10 -26.74 -7.66 -20.42
N ASN A 11 -25.54 -7.41 -20.94
CA ASN A 11 -24.30 -7.29 -20.19
C ASN A 11 -24.42 -6.08 -19.25
N LYS A 12 -24.90 -6.33 -18.03
CA LYS A 12 -25.03 -5.33 -16.98
C LYS A 12 -23.67 -5.21 -16.31
N GLN A 13 -22.95 -4.15 -16.67
CA GLN A 13 -21.76 -3.67 -15.97
C GLN A 13 -21.96 -3.81 -14.46
N ARG A 14 -21.21 -4.73 -13.85
CA ARG A 14 -20.94 -4.72 -12.41
C ARG A 14 -19.92 -3.62 -12.19
N GLU A 15 -20.41 -2.40 -12.03
CA GLU A 15 -19.69 -1.37 -11.30
C GLU A 15 -19.36 -1.96 -9.92
N LYS A 16 -18.07 -2.17 -9.66
CA LYS A 16 -17.54 -2.46 -8.32
C LYS A 16 -17.98 -1.30 -7.42
N LYS A 17 -19.01 -1.54 -6.62
CA LYS A 17 -19.37 -0.69 -5.49
C LYS A 17 -18.11 -0.50 -4.64
N SER A 18 -17.66 0.75 -4.55
CA SER A 18 -16.62 1.18 -3.63
C SER A 18 -16.94 0.69 -2.23
N GLU A 19 -15.95 0.12 -1.56
CA GLU A 19 -15.92 -0.13 -0.13
C GLU A 19 -16.38 1.16 0.58
N ALA A 20 -17.60 1.15 1.13
CA ALA A 20 -18.13 2.31 1.81
C ALA A 20 -17.54 2.33 3.23
N GLU A 21 -16.37 2.97 3.36
CA GLU A 21 -15.82 3.38 4.65
C GLU A 21 -16.75 4.46 5.23
N HIS A 22 -17.62 4.09 6.17
CA HIS A 22 -18.48 5.06 6.87
C HIS A 22 -17.71 5.70 8.02
N VAL A 23 -17.15 6.89 7.77
CA VAL A 23 -16.52 7.72 8.81
C VAL A 23 -17.27 9.02 8.92
N ASP A 24 -17.77 9.35 10.11
CA ASP A 24 -18.24 10.71 10.41
C ASP A 24 -17.02 11.61 10.63
N THR A 25 -16.52 12.20 9.55
CA THR A 25 -15.31 13.04 9.55
C THR A 25 -15.53 14.42 10.18
N ARG A 26 -16.76 14.78 10.56
CA ARG A 26 -17.11 16.12 11.04
C ARG A 26 -16.55 16.46 12.42
N SER A 27 -16.12 15.45 13.18
CA SER A 27 -15.51 15.61 14.51
C SER A 27 -13.99 15.39 14.52
N LEU A 28 -13.39 15.04 13.38
CA LEU A 28 -11.96 14.82 13.27
C LEU A 28 -11.22 16.15 13.09
N GLU A 29 -10.10 16.29 13.79
CA GLU A 29 -9.15 17.38 13.54
C GLU A 29 -8.68 17.33 12.09
N GLN A 30 -8.46 18.50 11.50
CA GLN A 30 -8.01 18.58 10.11
C GLN A 30 -6.52 18.22 9.99
N PRO A 31 -6.12 17.49 8.94
CA PRO A 31 -4.71 17.28 8.63
C PRO A 31 -3.97 18.60 8.45
N VAL A 32 -2.71 18.64 8.88
CA VAL A 32 -1.91 19.89 8.92
C VAL A 32 -0.65 19.72 8.08
N TRP A 33 -0.39 20.71 7.22
CA TRP A 33 0.89 20.83 6.53
C TRP A 33 1.95 21.36 7.49
N ILE A 34 3.07 20.64 7.57
CA ILE A 34 4.26 20.99 8.32
C ILE A 34 5.33 21.36 7.28
N GLU A 35 5.71 22.63 7.27
CA GLU A 35 6.75 23.14 6.38
C GLU A 35 8.13 22.59 6.77
N VAL A 36 9.11 22.72 5.87
CA VAL A 36 10.50 22.31 6.15
C VAL A 36 11.07 23.19 7.27
N GLY A 37 11.66 22.56 8.29
CA GLY A 37 12.25 23.25 9.42
C GLY A 37 11.90 22.62 10.77
N GLU A 38 11.58 23.45 11.76
CA GLU A 38 11.31 22.98 13.12
C GLU A 38 10.07 22.07 13.17
N GLY A 39 10.25 20.86 13.71
CA GLY A 39 9.18 19.86 13.85
C GLY A 39 8.92 19.00 12.61
N ASN A 40 9.58 19.27 11.48
CA ASN A 40 9.57 18.42 10.30
C ASN A 40 10.95 17.79 10.09
N PRO A 41 11.11 16.47 10.31
CA PRO A 41 12.40 15.82 10.14
C PRO A 41 12.77 15.61 8.67
N PHE A 42 11.91 15.99 7.72
CA PHE A 42 12.11 15.80 6.28
C PHE A 42 12.45 17.12 5.58
N ASP A 43 13.15 17.02 4.46
CA ASP A 43 13.51 18.14 3.58
C ASP A 43 12.40 18.56 2.59
N ALA A 44 11.18 18.08 2.80
CA ALA A 44 10.00 18.42 2.01
C ALA A 44 8.81 18.79 2.92
N PRO A 45 7.86 19.63 2.45
CA PRO A 45 6.61 19.84 3.15
C PRO A 45 5.85 18.53 3.32
N ILE A 46 5.44 18.24 4.56
CA ILE A 46 4.73 17.01 4.92
C ILE A 46 3.34 17.35 5.43
N LEU A 47 2.33 16.67 4.90
CA LEU A 47 0.99 16.65 5.45
C LEU A 47 0.91 15.56 6.52
N ASP A 48 0.69 15.96 7.77
CA ASP A 48 0.38 15.03 8.85
C ASP A 48 -1.09 14.64 8.79
N ILE A 49 -1.34 13.36 8.48
CA ILE A 49 -2.68 12.79 8.32
C ILE A 49 -3.08 11.88 9.49
N ARG A 50 -2.26 11.79 10.55
CA ARG A 50 -2.50 10.92 11.71
C ARG A 50 -3.83 11.19 12.42
N CYS A 51 -4.25 12.46 12.44
CA CYS A 51 -5.52 12.87 13.04
C CYS A 51 -6.74 12.15 12.44
N ILE A 52 -6.62 11.66 11.21
CA ILE A 52 -7.63 10.87 10.51
C ILE A 52 -7.22 9.40 10.50
N THR A 53 -6.05 9.05 9.96
CA THR A 53 -5.71 7.65 9.65
C THR A 53 -5.54 6.75 10.88
N LEU A 54 -5.26 7.32 12.06
CA LEU A 54 -5.18 6.57 13.32
C LEU A 54 -6.52 6.52 14.07
N LYS A 55 -7.51 7.34 13.68
CA LYS A 55 -8.83 7.40 14.33
C LYS A 55 -9.92 6.68 13.55
N ILE A 56 -9.68 6.38 12.27
CA ILE A 56 -10.57 5.55 11.46
C ILE A 56 -10.40 4.09 11.86
N ILE A 57 -11.54 3.43 12.05
CA ILE A 57 -11.60 1.98 12.21
C ILE A 57 -12.16 1.39 10.94
N ALA A 58 -11.34 0.59 10.28
CA ALA A 58 -11.69 -0.11 9.07
C ALA A 58 -12.52 -1.35 9.43
N THR A 59 -13.75 -1.41 8.92
CA THR A 59 -14.66 -2.54 9.14
C THR A 59 -15.22 -3.02 7.80
N THR A 60 -15.73 -4.24 7.77
CA THR A 60 -16.46 -4.78 6.62
C THR A 60 -17.78 -5.38 7.06
N ALA A 61 -18.84 -5.10 6.30
CA ALA A 61 -20.11 -5.81 6.44
C ALA A 61 -20.12 -7.13 5.65
N ASP A 62 -19.13 -7.37 4.79
CA ASP A 62 -19.01 -8.59 4.02
C ASP A 62 -18.38 -9.69 4.88
N LYS A 63 -19.22 -10.66 5.26
CA LYS A 63 -18.81 -11.83 6.06
C LYS A 63 -17.65 -12.59 5.43
N SER A 64 -17.60 -12.70 4.10
CA SER A 64 -16.54 -13.44 3.41
C SER A 64 -15.18 -12.76 3.55
N ILE A 65 -15.15 -11.42 3.54
CA ILE A 65 -13.92 -10.64 3.78
C ILE A 65 -13.46 -10.80 5.22
N ALA A 66 -14.39 -10.73 6.19
CA ALA A 66 -14.06 -10.93 7.60
C ALA A 66 -13.50 -12.34 7.86
N GLU A 67 -14.14 -13.38 7.31
CA GLU A 67 -13.70 -14.77 7.42
C GLU A 67 -12.33 -14.97 6.75
N ASN A 68 -12.10 -14.37 5.57
CA ASN A 68 -10.81 -14.44 4.88
C ASN A 68 -9.69 -13.74 5.67
N TYR A 69 -9.97 -12.56 6.26
CA TYR A 69 -9.01 -11.88 7.11
C TYR A 69 -8.58 -12.78 8.28
N VAL A 70 -9.55 -13.35 9.01
CA VAL A 70 -9.26 -14.27 10.15
C VAL A 70 -8.49 -15.50 9.69
N ALA A 71 -8.93 -16.17 8.62
CA ALA A 71 -8.28 -17.37 8.12
C ALA A 71 -6.84 -17.10 7.65
N SER A 72 -6.61 -15.97 6.98
CA SER A 72 -5.30 -15.60 6.46
C SER A 72 -4.29 -15.20 7.53
N ARG A 73 -4.70 -14.96 8.79
CA ARG A 73 -3.74 -14.63 9.86
C ARG A 73 -2.80 -15.79 10.19
N ALA A 74 -3.23 -17.03 9.98
CA ALA A 74 -2.40 -18.22 10.16
C ALA A 74 -1.49 -18.55 8.96
N ASP A 75 -1.63 -17.81 7.85
CA ASP A 75 -0.85 -18.02 6.63
C ASP A 75 0.59 -17.49 6.80
N ASP A 76 1.58 -18.29 6.39
CA ASP A 76 3.00 -17.94 6.39
C ASP A 76 3.47 -17.30 5.07
N GLY A 77 2.58 -17.23 4.07
CA GLY A 77 2.82 -16.61 2.78
C GLY A 77 3.38 -17.54 1.70
N ARG A 78 3.70 -18.82 2.02
CA ARG A 78 4.30 -19.73 1.04
C ARG A 78 3.44 -19.98 -0.20
N ARG A 79 2.11 -19.85 -0.07
CA ARG A 79 1.18 -20.00 -1.21
C ARG A 79 1.40 -18.96 -2.32
N TYR A 80 2.10 -17.86 -2.04
CA TYR A 80 2.31 -16.79 -3.02
C TYR A 80 3.52 -17.02 -3.93
N ILE A 81 4.40 -17.98 -3.62
CA ILE A 81 5.69 -18.17 -4.31
C ILE A 81 5.51 -18.29 -5.83
N ASP A 82 4.61 -19.17 -6.25
CA ASP A 82 4.32 -19.48 -7.66
C ASP A 82 3.11 -18.72 -8.21
N GLN A 83 2.53 -17.81 -7.42
CA GLN A 83 1.36 -17.06 -7.85
C GLN A 83 1.76 -15.98 -8.88
N VAL A 84 0.98 -15.92 -9.95
CA VAL A 84 1.10 -14.91 -11.00
C VAL A 84 0.07 -13.80 -10.75
N ILE A 85 0.49 -12.55 -10.95
CA ILE A 85 -0.41 -11.40 -10.98
C ILE A 85 -1.02 -11.35 -12.39
N GLU A 86 -2.34 -11.48 -12.48
CA GLU A 86 -3.04 -11.41 -13.77
C GLU A 86 -2.78 -10.07 -14.47
N GLY A 87 -2.34 -10.11 -15.72
CA GLY A 87 -1.92 -8.90 -16.45
C GLY A 87 -0.65 -8.26 -15.90
N GLY A 88 0.13 -8.98 -15.10
CA GLY A 88 1.36 -8.50 -14.48
C GLY A 88 2.40 -8.06 -15.51
N LYS A 89 2.93 -6.84 -15.34
CA LYS A 89 4.04 -6.30 -16.10
C LYS A 89 5.24 -6.08 -15.20
N GLU A 90 6.42 -6.24 -15.78
CA GLU A 90 7.69 -5.92 -15.12
C GLU A 90 8.00 -4.44 -15.28
N ILE A 91 8.28 -3.78 -14.15
CA ILE A 91 8.59 -2.36 -14.06
C ILE A 91 9.97 -2.25 -13.42
N PRO A 92 10.99 -1.74 -14.13
CA PRO A 92 12.32 -1.60 -13.56
C PRO A 92 12.31 -0.54 -12.45
N CYS A 93 13.07 -0.83 -11.38
CA CYS A 93 13.34 0.12 -10.31
C CYS A 93 14.78 0.02 -9.86
N ASP A 94 15.21 0.96 -9.03
CA ASP A 94 16.55 1.01 -8.47
C ASP A 94 16.44 1.61 -7.07
N ILE A 95 16.03 0.78 -6.10
CA ILE A 95 15.76 1.20 -4.73
C ILE A 95 16.71 0.44 -3.80
N HIS A 96 17.45 1.19 -2.98
CA HIS A 96 18.53 0.64 -2.17
C HIS A 96 18.24 0.80 -0.70
N TYR A 97 18.45 -0.27 0.07
CA TYR A 97 18.39 -0.24 1.52
C TYR A 97 19.68 -0.82 2.09
N ARG A 98 20.26 -0.15 3.08
CA ARG A 98 21.32 -0.75 3.87
C ARG A 98 20.79 -1.97 4.59
N HIS A 99 21.55 -3.06 4.55
CA HIS A 99 21.15 -4.34 5.11
C HIS A 99 22.34 -5.11 5.66
N GLY A 100 22.13 -5.93 6.68
CA GLY A 100 23.17 -6.74 7.32
C GLY A 100 23.53 -8.02 6.58
N GLY A 101 22.96 -8.25 5.39
CA GLY A 101 23.23 -9.43 4.57
C GLY A 101 22.46 -10.69 4.98
N GLU A 102 21.65 -10.62 6.03
CA GLU A 102 20.84 -11.74 6.49
C GLU A 102 19.91 -12.25 5.38
N GLN A 103 19.63 -13.54 5.34
CA GLN A 103 18.65 -14.05 4.39
C GLN A 103 17.25 -13.67 4.87
N LEU A 104 16.45 -13.04 4.01
CA LEU A 104 15.04 -12.76 4.29
C LEU A 104 14.19 -13.95 3.88
N GLU A 105 13.44 -14.49 4.84
CA GLU A 105 12.58 -15.66 4.63
C GLU A 105 11.36 -15.58 5.54
N GLY A 106 10.16 -15.77 4.98
CA GLY A 106 8.91 -15.80 5.70
C GLY A 106 8.21 -14.44 5.81
N ILE A 107 7.63 -14.18 6.98
CA ILE A 107 6.80 -13.00 7.25
C ILE A 107 7.71 -11.80 7.52
N VAL A 108 7.62 -10.78 6.67
CA VAL A 108 8.31 -9.50 6.84
C VAL A 108 7.41 -8.52 7.61
N SER A 109 6.13 -8.46 7.26
CA SER A 109 5.12 -7.69 7.97
C SER A 109 3.77 -8.40 7.88
N LYS A 110 3.04 -8.46 8.98
CA LYS A 110 1.70 -9.05 9.03
C LYS A 110 0.75 -8.07 9.69
N ALA A 111 -0.39 -7.82 9.05
CA ALA A 111 -1.43 -6.98 9.61
C ALA A 111 -1.97 -7.58 10.92
N GLU A 112 -1.90 -6.77 11.98
CA GLU A 112 -2.41 -7.08 13.33
C GLU A 112 -3.90 -6.70 13.50
N SER A 113 -4.36 -5.71 12.73
CA SER A 113 -5.76 -5.30 12.66
C SER A 113 -6.18 -5.08 11.21
N MET A 114 -7.49 -4.92 11.01
CA MET A 114 -8.05 -4.57 9.72
C MET A 114 -7.58 -3.17 9.25
N ASP A 115 -7.14 -2.30 10.16
CA ASP A 115 -6.61 -0.99 9.81
C ASP A 115 -5.26 -1.07 9.10
N VAL A 116 -4.54 -2.19 9.24
CA VAL A 116 -3.31 -2.46 8.49
C VAL A 116 -3.67 -3.23 7.21
N LYS A 117 -3.54 -2.58 6.06
CA LYS A 117 -4.10 -3.08 4.79
C LYS A 117 -3.18 -4.05 4.03
N TRP A 118 -1.96 -4.26 4.51
CA TRP A 118 -0.91 -5.01 3.81
C TRP A 118 -0.25 -6.07 4.69
N ASP A 119 -0.06 -7.25 4.11
CA ASP A 119 0.92 -8.23 4.54
C ASP A 119 2.09 -8.24 3.54
N ILE A 120 3.30 -8.44 4.05
CA ILE A 120 4.54 -8.51 3.26
C ILE A 120 5.28 -9.78 3.65
N TYR A 121 5.64 -10.58 2.65
CA TYR A 121 6.43 -11.81 2.82
C TYR A 121 7.69 -11.73 1.96
N ALA A 122 8.73 -12.46 2.35
CA ALA A 122 9.95 -12.64 1.57
C ALA A 122 10.23 -14.14 1.39
N PHE A 123 10.45 -14.56 0.16
CA PHE A 123 10.85 -15.94 -0.17
C PHE A 123 11.78 -15.93 -1.37
N GLY A 124 12.95 -16.55 -1.23
CA GLY A 124 14.00 -16.44 -2.26
C GLY A 124 14.32 -14.98 -2.56
N GLU A 125 14.38 -14.61 -3.84
CA GLU A 125 14.73 -13.25 -4.30
C GLU A 125 13.51 -12.32 -4.47
N TRP A 126 12.38 -12.63 -3.81
CA TRP A 126 11.13 -11.90 -4.00
C TRP A 126 10.48 -11.48 -2.68
N PHE A 127 10.03 -10.24 -2.64
CA PHE A 127 8.99 -9.78 -1.74
C PHE A 127 7.60 -9.95 -2.37
N TYR A 128 6.61 -10.25 -1.54
CA TYR A 128 5.22 -10.46 -1.92
C TYR A 128 4.33 -9.52 -1.10
N PHE A 129 3.70 -8.56 -1.76
CA PHE A 129 2.81 -7.56 -1.14
C PHE A 129 1.37 -7.94 -1.37
N VAL A 130 0.66 -8.22 -0.28
CA VAL A 130 -0.66 -8.82 -0.30
C VAL A 130 -1.64 -7.95 0.46
N ARG A 131 -2.85 -7.77 -0.08
CA ARG A 131 -3.94 -7.13 0.66
C ARG A 131 -4.36 -8.01 1.83
N SER A 132 -4.24 -7.51 3.05
CA SER A 132 -4.46 -8.30 4.27
C SER A 132 -5.89 -8.85 4.38
N TRP A 133 -6.87 -8.12 3.84
CA TRP A 133 -8.29 -8.51 3.93
C TRP A 133 -8.71 -9.50 2.86
N THR A 134 -8.23 -9.31 1.63
CA THR A 134 -8.67 -10.10 0.47
C THR A 134 -7.69 -11.20 0.12
N SER A 135 -6.52 -11.24 0.75
CA SER A 135 -5.42 -12.17 0.43
C SER A 135 -4.95 -12.10 -1.03
N VAL A 136 -5.23 -10.98 -1.72
CA VAL A 136 -4.85 -10.77 -3.11
C VAL A 136 -3.41 -10.28 -3.17
N LEU A 137 -2.57 -11.00 -3.93
CA LEU A 137 -1.22 -10.58 -4.28
C LEU A 137 -1.29 -9.41 -5.26
N MET A 138 -0.79 -8.25 -4.85
CA MET A 138 -0.82 -7.03 -5.66
C MET A 138 0.52 -6.76 -6.33
N TYR A 139 1.61 -6.99 -5.60
CA TYR A 139 2.96 -6.73 -6.08
C TYR A 139 3.90 -7.88 -5.75
N LYS A 140 4.76 -8.24 -6.70
CA LYS A 140 6.00 -8.95 -6.41
C LYS A 140 7.16 -7.99 -6.63
N VAL A 141 8.14 -7.97 -5.74
CA VAL A 141 9.31 -7.11 -5.91
C VAL A 141 10.55 -7.96 -5.83
N HIS A 142 11.30 -8.01 -6.92
CA HIS A 142 12.57 -8.71 -6.98
C HIS A 142 13.61 -7.91 -6.20
N TYR A 143 14.46 -8.62 -5.48
CA TYR A 143 15.55 -7.99 -4.76
C TYR A 143 16.83 -8.81 -4.86
N GLN A 144 17.96 -8.12 -4.82
CA GLN A 144 19.29 -8.69 -4.70
C GLN A 144 19.83 -8.34 -3.32
N ASN A 145 20.34 -9.34 -2.60
CA ASN A 145 21.05 -9.12 -1.35
C ASN A 145 22.55 -9.20 -1.62
N THR A 146 23.23 -8.06 -1.54
CA THR A 146 24.67 -7.94 -1.79
C THR A 146 25.52 -8.19 -0.54
N GLY A 147 24.88 -8.47 0.61
CA GLY A 147 25.52 -8.58 1.91
C GLY A 147 25.54 -7.27 2.69
N SER A 148 25.69 -6.13 2.03
CA SER A 148 25.61 -4.79 2.67
C SER A 148 24.34 -4.03 2.31
N GLU A 149 23.68 -4.43 1.21
CA GLU A 149 22.50 -3.74 0.70
C GLU A 149 21.46 -4.74 0.18
N LEU A 150 20.21 -4.33 0.26
CA LEU A 150 19.10 -4.89 -0.50
C LEU A 150 18.79 -3.94 -1.64
N ILE A 151 18.94 -4.44 -2.86
CA ILE A 151 18.70 -3.68 -4.09
C ILE A 151 17.41 -4.22 -4.72
N LEU A 152 16.37 -3.39 -4.80
CA LEU A 152 15.16 -3.71 -5.53
C LEU A 152 15.34 -3.28 -6.99
N ASP A 153 15.41 -4.24 -7.89
CA ASP A 153 15.66 -3.97 -9.33
C ASP A 153 14.39 -4.03 -10.20
N ARG A 154 13.33 -4.67 -9.70
CA ARG A 154 12.12 -4.91 -10.50
C ARG A 154 10.88 -5.11 -9.66
N ILE A 155 9.79 -4.50 -10.10
CA ILE A 155 8.44 -4.67 -9.56
C ILE A 155 7.59 -5.38 -10.60
N VAL A 156 6.84 -6.40 -10.20
CA VAL A 156 5.77 -7.02 -10.99
C VAL A 156 4.45 -6.58 -10.40
N ALA A 157 3.62 -5.92 -11.20
CA ALA A 157 2.32 -5.40 -10.80
C ALA A 157 1.35 -5.42 -11.98
N ALA A 158 0.05 -5.26 -11.71
CA ALA A 158 -0.91 -4.95 -12.78
C ALA A 158 -0.51 -3.65 -13.50
N ASP A 159 -0.94 -3.51 -14.75
CA ASP A 159 -0.63 -2.35 -15.58
C ASP A 159 -0.99 -1.03 -14.88
N THR A 160 -0.11 -0.04 -14.98
CA THR A 160 -0.28 1.25 -14.31
C THR A 160 0.15 2.39 -15.23
N ASP A 161 -0.63 3.47 -15.19
CA ASP A 161 -0.34 4.69 -15.94
C ASP A 161 0.77 5.52 -15.27
N ASP A 162 1.11 5.23 -14.01
CA ASP A 162 2.16 5.93 -13.27
C ASP A 162 3.13 4.95 -12.57
N PRO A 163 4.09 4.39 -13.32
CA PRO A 163 5.13 3.53 -12.76
C PRO A 163 5.99 4.22 -11.70
N ASN A 164 6.11 5.55 -11.73
CA ASN A 164 6.94 6.28 -10.79
C ASN A 164 6.27 6.37 -9.42
N LEU A 165 4.96 6.64 -9.38
CA LEU A 165 4.18 6.59 -8.15
C LEU A 165 4.15 5.17 -7.57
N LEU A 166 4.10 4.13 -8.42
CA LEU A 166 4.21 2.75 -7.94
C LEU A 166 5.53 2.49 -7.19
N ARG A 167 6.68 2.92 -7.76
CA ARG A 167 7.99 2.79 -7.09
C ARG A 167 8.01 3.49 -5.72
N GLN A 168 7.49 4.70 -5.67
CA GLN A 168 7.34 5.48 -4.43
C GLN A 168 6.45 4.77 -3.41
N ASN A 169 5.34 4.17 -3.84
CA ASN A 169 4.45 3.41 -2.96
C ASN A 169 5.13 2.16 -2.41
N ILE A 170 5.90 1.43 -3.22
CA ILE A 170 6.70 0.28 -2.74
C ILE A 170 7.73 0.72 -1.71
N HIS A 171 8.43 1.83 -1.96
CA HIS A 171 9.37 2.39 -1.01
C HIS A 171 8.69 2.74 0.33
N SER A 172 7.62 3.55 0.29
CA SER A 172 6.88 3.94 1.50
C SER A 172 6.27 2.73 2.22
N LEU A 173 5.81 1.69 1.51
CA LEU A 173 5.34 0.44 2.11
C LEU A 173 6.45 -0.28 2.88
N ILE A 174 7.64 -0.44 2.29
CA ILE A 174 8.78 -1.07 2.98
C ILE A 174 9.15 -0.26 4.21
N MET A 175 9.29 1.06 4.10
CA MET A 175 9.65 1.92 5.23
C MET A 175 8.65 1.78 6.38
N THR A 176 7.35 1.87 6.09
CA THR A 176 6.31 1.93 7.13
C THR A 176 5.89 0.57 7.67
N HIS A 177 5.91 -0.49 6.85
CA HIS A 177 5.42 -1.82 7.25
C HIS A 177 6.57 -2.76 7.62
N ALA A 178 7.63 -2.84 6.80
CA ALA A 178 8.74 -3.75 7.05
C ALA A 178 9.74 -3.17 8.06
N LEU A 179 10.11 -1.90 7.91
CA LEU A 179 11.08 -1.23 8.77
C LEU A 179 10.43 -0.49 9.96
N ASN A 180 9.10 -0.43 10.00
CA ASN A 180 8.30 0.27 11.01
C ASN A 180 8.77 1.72 11.27
N SER A 181 9.24 2.39 10.22
CA SER A 181 9.71 3.77 10.23
C SER A 181 8.64 4.68 9.63
N PRO A 182 8.23 5.78 10.31
CA PRO A 182 7.35 6.77 9.72
C PRO A 182 7.98 7.34 8.44
N TRP A 183 7.28 7.21 7.32
CA TRP A 183 7.74 7.71 6.03
C TRP A 183 6.55 8.29 5.24
N PRO A 184 6.74 9.42 4.53
CA PRO A 184 5.65 9.99 3.77
C PRO A 184 5.26 9.14 2.56
N TYR A 185 3.96 9.08 2.30
CA TYR A 185 3.41 8.60 1.05
C TYR A 185 3.26 9.73 0.05
N THR A 186 3.63 9.48 -1.20
CA THR A 186 3.44 10.46 -2.27
C THR A 186 1.95 10.61 -2.59
N ILE A 187 1.48 11.85 -2.59
CA ILE A 187 0.12 12.21 -2.97
C ILE A 187 0.04 12.16 -4.51
N PRO A 188 -0.86 11.33 -5.08
CA PRO A 188 -1.04 11.27 -6.52
C PRO A 188 -1.40 12.64 -7.11
N ALA A 189 -0.89 12.94 -8.30
CA ALA A 189 -1.16 14.22 -8.97
C ALA A 189 -2.66 14.49 -9.20
N SER A 190 -3.48 13.44 -9.32
CA SER A 190 -4.94 13.52 -9.43
C SER A 190 -5.61 14.16 -8.21
N LEU A 191 -4.95 14.17 -7.04
CA LEU A 191 -5.47 14.75 -5.80
C LEU A 191 -4.91 16.14 -5.50
N LYS A 192 -4.22 16.79 -6.44
CA LYS A 192 -3.63 18.12 -6.22
C LYS A 192 -4.66 19.19 -5.79
N SER A 193 -5.91 19.04 -6.22
CA SER A 193 -7.03 19.93 -5.87
C SER A 193 -7.96 19.36 -4.79
N ALA A 194 -7.65 18.19 -4.24
CA ALA A 194 -8.46 17.55 -3.22
C ALA A 194 -8.20 18.20 -1.85
N SER A 195 -9.16 18.07 -0.92
CA SER A 195 -8.92 18.53 0.45
C SER A 195 -7.90 17.63 1.17
N ALA A 196 -7.25 18.14 2.20
CA ALA A 196 -6.32 17.37 3.00
C ALA A 196 -6.98 16.13 3.65
N SER A 197 -8.26 16.26 4.01
CA SER A 197 -9.07 15.15 4.52
C SER A 197 -9.33 14.07 3.45
N ASP A 198 -9.61 14.47 2.20
CA ASP A 198 -9.79 13.50 1.11
C ASP A 198 -8.50 12.75 0.79
N ILE A 199 -7.36 13.45 0.85
CA ILE A 199 -6.03 12.83 0.71
C ILE A 199 -5.82 11.78 1.82
N ALA A 200 -6.11 12.13 3.06
CA ALA A 200 -5.97 11.21 4.19
C ALA A 200 -6.87 9.97 4.05
N LEU A 201 -8.13 10.14 3.64
CA LEU A 201 -9.07 9.04 3.42
C LEU A 201 -8.62 8.13 2.27
N MET A 202 -8.16 8.69 1.16
CA MET A 202 -7.64 7.92 0.04
C MET A 202 -6.42 7.09 0.48
N LEU A 203 -5.45 7.72 1.14
CA LEU A 203 -4.25 7.04 1.62
C LEU A 203 -4.56 5.99 2.68
N PHE A 204 -5.55 6.22 3.54
CA PHE A 204 -6.03 5.19 4.48
C PHE A 204 -6.65 3.99 3.76
N SER A 205 -7.49 4.23 2.75
CA SER A 205 -8.09 3.15 1.96
C SER A 205 -7.00 2.29 1.28
N GLN A 206 -5.96 2.95 0.75
CA GLN A 206 -4.87 2.29 0.04
C GLN A 206 -3.84 1.64 0.97
N PHE A 207 -3.46 2.25 2.08
CA PHE A 207 -2.32 1.83 2.90
C PHE A 207 -2.65 1.59 4.37
N GLY A 208 -3.84 2.00 4.82
CA GLY A 208 -4.30 1.80 6.18
C GLY A 208 -3.77 2.82 7.16
N CYS A 209 -3.84 2.49 8.44
CA CYS A 209 -3.38 3.34 9.54
C CYS A 209 -1.86 3.55 9.57
N LYS A 210 -1.09 2.73 8.83
CA LYS A 210 0.36 2.91 8.66
C LYS A 210 0.72 4.11 7.78
N ALA A 211 -0.22 4.60 6.94
CA ALA A 211 -0.06 5.89 6.27
C ALA A 211 -0.35 7.03 7.24
N THR A 212 0.70 7.62 7.77
CA THR A 212 0.63 8.68 8.79
C THR A 212 1.07 10.04 8.26
N LEU A 213 1.90 10.03 7.22
CA LEU A 213 2.50 11.20 6.60
C LEU A 213 2.27 11.16 5.09
N ALA A 214 2.07 12.32 4.47
CA ALA A 214 1.89 12.43 3.04
C ALA A 214 2.64 13.64 2.48
N THR A 215 2.98 13.64 1.19
CA THR A 215 3.70 14.75 0.55
C THR A 215 3.46 14.79 -0.95
N PHE A 216 3.57 15.98 -1.56
CA PHE A 216 3.60 16.11 -3.03
C PHE A 216 5.00 15.91 -3.60
N ALA A 217 6.04 15.88 -2.76
CA ALA A 217 7.40 15.57 -3.18
C ALA A 217 7.54 14.07 -3.53
N ASN A 218 8.62 13.74 -4.21
CA ASN A 218 8.92 12.35 -4.52
C ASN A 218 9.41 11.65 -3.24
N SER A 219 8.68 10.65 -2.73
CA SER A 219 9.03 9.98 -1.47
C SER A 219 10.37 9.23 -1.50
N MET A 220 10.95 8.97 -2.67
CA MET A 220 12.28 8.37 -2.80
C MET A 220 13.41 9.39 -2.76
N ASP A 221 13.11 10.68 -3.01
CA ASP A 221 14.12 11.75 -3.04
C ASP A 221 14.21 12.47 -1.69
N ILE A 222 13.26 12.23 -0.79
CA ILE A 222 13.17 12.87 0.53
C ILE A 222 14.30 12.38 1.43
N GLN A 223 14.91 13.33 2.14
CA GLN A 223 15.96 13.09 3.11
C GLN A 223 15.50 13.42 4.53
N LEU A 224 16.00 12.65 5.50
CA LEU A 224 15.88 12.97 6.91
C LEU A 224 16.94 14.02 7.27
N LEU A 225 16.50 15.22 7.63
CA LEU A 225 17.36 16.34 8.01
C LEU A 225 17.94 16.20 9.42
N THR A 226 17.19 15.57 10.34
CA THR A 226 17.59 15.36 11.74
C THR A 226 16.99 14.07 12.29
N TRP A 227 17.81 13.26 12.98
CA TRP A 227 17.31 12.23 13.89
C TRP A 227 16.79 12.91 15.16
N GLN A 228 15.52 12.71 15.50
CA GLN A 228 14.98 13.00 16.84
C GLN A 228 14.85 11.70 17.62
#